data_AF-A0A4Q2YQI0-F1
#
_entry.id   AF-A0A4Q2YQI0-F1
#
_cell.length_a   1.000
_cell.length_b   1.000
_cell.length_c   1.000
_cell.angle_alpha   90.00
_cell.angle_beta   90.00
_cell.angle_gamma   90.00
#
_symmetry.space_group_name_H-M   'P 1'
#
loop_
_entity.id
_entity.type
_entity.pdbx_description
1 polymer ?
#
loop_
_entity_poly.entity_id
_entity_poly.type
_entity_poly.pdbx_seq_one_letter_code
_entity_poly.pdbx_strand_id
1 'polypeptide(L)'
;MNHFRTSIPIFRLLAVLIFSCGLVKGQTTARMSSTFLARGEQVLLEISVAGDEPDEMPEIEPVENLDIQPSGRGPRVNMLPGRRLEHVFEYIVNGYETGKHTIPAVEVMVRGVPTLTEPLEFMIFNPDDLQFSEVEYNGRIIRYASSFRLLNESPYENETTPAEIKLYVPDQMIVED
;
A
#
# COMPACT_ATOMS: atom_id res chain seq x y z
N MET A 1 15.84 68.95 -35.33
CA MET A 1 14.66 68.57 -36.13
C MET A 1 15.05 67.33 -36.95
N ASN A 2 14.19 66.31 -36.96
CA ASN A 2 14.23 65.05 -37.74
C ASN A 2 14.98 63.82 -37.19
N HIS A 3 14.29 63.13 -36.27
CA HIS A 3 13.79 61.73 -36.32
C HIS A 3 14.47 60.61 -37.15
N PHE A 4 14.72 59.48 -36.45
CA PHE A 4 14.45 58.04 -36.79
C PHE A 4 15.15 57.44 -38.05
N ARG A 5 15.87 56.29 -38.06
CA ARG A 5 15.50 54.93 -37.61
C ARG A 5 16.67 53.91 -37.68
N THR A 6 16.66 52.97 -36.73
CA THR A 6 16.92 51.51 -36.78
C THR A 6 18.09 50.89 -37.58
N SER A 7 18.92 50.09 -36.90
CA SER A 7 18.96 48.61 -37.06
C SER A 7 20.03 48.00 -36.13
N ILE A 8 19.61 47.15 -35.20
CA ILE A 8 20.48 46.29 -34.39
C ILE A 8 20.33 44.88 -34.98
N PRO A 9 21.38 44.24 -35.51
CA PRO A 9 21.32 42.84 -35.92
C PRO A 9 21.64 41.92 -34.72
N ILE A 10 21.51 40.60 -34.93
CA ILE A 10 21.92 39.49 -34.05
C ILE A 10 20.75 39.02 -33.15
N PHE A 11 19.76 38.29 -33.65
CA PHE A 11 19.88 36.88 -34.08
C PHE A 11 20.68 35.98 -33.11
N ARG A 12 20.43 36.08 -31.79
CA ARG A 12 20.83 35.09 -30.77
C ARG A 12 19.83 35.04 -29.61
N LEU A 13 18.56 34.79 -29.89
CA LEU A 13 17.57 34.55 -28.83
C LEU A 13 16.61 33.42 -29.25
N LEU A 14 17.17 32.28 -29.66
CA LEU A 14 16.40 31.10 -30.02
C LEU A 14 17.24 29.84 -29.79
N ALA A 15 17.33 29.35 -28.55
CA ALA A 15 17.64 27.96 -28.20
C ALA A 15 17.88 27.78 -26.68
N VAL A 16 16.87 28.04 -25.85
CA VAL A 16 16.78 27.38 -24.53
C VAL A 16 15.30 27.05 -24.27
N LEU A 17 14.75 26.24 -25.17
CA LEU A 17 13.56 25.43 -24.88
C LEU A 17 14.10 24.00 -24.67
N ILE A 18 14.90 23.85 -23.62
CA ILE A 18 15.34 22.54 -23.16
C ILE A 18 14.10 21.90 -22.54
N PHE A 19 13.44 21.09 -23.36
CA PHE A 19 12.83 19.81 -23.01
C PHE A 19 12.75 19.56 -21.49
N SER A 20 11.68 20.05 -20.88
CA SER A 20 11.15 19.47 -19.65
C SER A 20 10.55 18.11 -20.02
N CYS A 21 11.41 17.14 -20.38
CA CYS A 21 11.00 15.75 -20.43
C CYS A 21 10.77 15.36 -18.97
N GLY A 22 9.52 15.50 -18.51
CA GLY A 22 9.12 14.99 -17.21
C GLY A 22 9.47 13.52 -17.19
N LEU A 23 10.50 13.16 -16.43
CA LEU A 23 10.68 11.77 -16.01
C LEU A 23 9.40 11.43 -15.27
N VAL A 24 8.53 10.67 -15.93
CA VAL A 24 7.53 9.87 -15.23
C VAL A 24 8.34 8.84 -14.47
N LYS A 25 8.76 9.18 -13.25
CA LYS A 25 9.43 8.25 -12.36
C LYS A 25 8.49 7.07 -12.10
N GLY A 26 9.04 5.86 -12.01
CA GLY A 26 8.34 4.73 -11.41
C GLY A 26 7.71 5.17 -10.10
N GLN A 27 6.41 4.95 -9.96
CA GLN A 27 5.69 5.24 -8.73
C GLN A 27 5.69 3.98 -7.89
N THR A 28 6.27 4.08 -6.69
CA THR A 28 6.36 2.97 -5.74
C THR A 28 5.32 3.19 -4.65
N THR A 29 4.49 2.18 -4.41
CA THR A 29 3.45 2.22 -3.37
C THR A 29 3.50 0.93 -2.55
N ALA A 30 3.02 1.00 -1.32
CA ALA A 30 2.81 -0.16 -0.47
C ALA A 30 1.34 -0.22 -0.05
N ARG A 31 0.79 -1.43 0.07
CA ARG A 31 -0.58 -1.66 0.51
C ARG A 31 -0.66 -2.94 1.33
N MET A 32 -1.45 -2.93 2.41
CA MET A 32 -1.82 -4.15 3.11
C MET A 32 -3.24 -4.58 2.75
N SER A 33 -3.49 -5.90 2.80
CA SER A 33 -4.84 -6.45 2.62
C SER A 33 -5.80 -6.12 3.77
N SER A 34 -5.27 -5.79 4.95
CA SER A 34 -6.00 -5.43 6.16
C SER A 34 -5.15 -4.49 7.01
N THR A 35 -5.75 -3.53 7.70
CA THR A 35 -5.06 -2.67 8.68
C THR A 35 -5.33 -3.07 10.13
N PHE A 36 -6.08 -4.16 10.35
CA PHE A 36 -6.45 -4.68 11.66
C PHE A 36 -6.24 -6.18 11.76
N LEU A 37 -5.19 -6.61 12.43
CA LEU A 37 -4.85 -8.02 12.55
C LEU A 37 -5.27 -8.54 13.93
N ALA A 38 -5.90 -9.71 13.99
CA ALA A 38 -5.91 -10.47 15.22
C ALA A 38 -4.47 -10.94 15.51
N ARG A 39 -4.10 -11.05 16.79
CA ARG A 39 -2.82 -11.65 17.21
C ARG A 39 -2.58 -12.97 16.48
N GLY A 40 -1.45 -13.09 15.78
CA GLY A 40 -1.07 -14.29 15.02
C GLY A 40 -1.75 -14.43 13.65
N GLU A 41 -2.62 -13.50 13.25
CA GLU A 41 -3.18 -13.44 11.89
C GLU A 41 -2.09 -13.07 10.88
N GLN A 42 -2.19 -13.65 9.69
CA GLN A 42 -1.34 -13.34 8.53
C GLN A 42 -2.09 -12.43 7.57
N VAL A 43 -1.40 -11.41 7.06
CA VAL A 43 -1.93 -10.52 6.01
C VAL A 43 -0.94 -10.39 4.86
N LEU A 44 -1.47 -10.00 3.71
CA LEU A 44 -0.67 -9.73 2.53
C LEU A 44 -0.23 -8.26 2.53
N LEU A 45 1.08 -8.05 2.40
CA LEU A 45 1.68 -6.77 2.05
C LEU A 45 2.10 -6.82 0.58
N GLU A 46 1.62 -5.86 -0.20
CA GLU A 46 1.99 -5.67 -1.59
C GLU A 46 2.85 -4.41 -1.72
N ILE A 47 4.01 -4.54 -2.36
CA ILE A 47 4.84 -3.40 -2.80
C ILE A 47 4.78 -3.35 -4.32
N SER A 48 4.26 -2.26 -4.87
CA SER A 48 4.02 -2.09 -6.30
C SER A 48 4.90 -1.02 -6.90
N VAL A 49 5.48 -1.29 -8.07
CA VAL A 49 6.21 -0.31 -8.88
C VAL A 49 5.51 -0.15 -10.22
N ALA A 50 5.01 1.05 -10.52
CA ALA A 50 4.25 1.35 -11.73
C ALA A 50 5.03 2.18 -12.76
N GLY A 51 5.13 1.66 -13.99
CA GLY A 51 5.67 2.34 -15.17
C GLY A 51 7.09 1.96 -15.55
N ASP A 52 7.89 1.47 -14.61
CA ASP A 52 9.26 1.03 -14.82
C ASP A 52 9.48 -0.31 -14.12
N GLU A 53 10.46 -1.09 -14.61
CA GLU A 53 10.86 -2.36 -14.00
C GLU A 53 11.80 -2.08 -12.81
N PRO A 54 11.55 -2.68 -11.64
CA PRO A 54 12.45 -2.61 -10.49
C PRO A 54 13.75 -3.37 -10.78
N ASP A 55 14.86 -2.87 -10.26
CA ASP A 55 16.18 -3.47 -10.49
C ASP A 55 16.32 -4.82 -9.76
N GLU A 56 15.67 -4.93 -8.60
CA GLU A 56 15.70 -6.10 -7.74
C GLU A 56 14.43 -6.22 -6.88
N MET A 57 14.31 -7.32 -6.15
CA MET A 57 13.25 -7.49 -5.15
C MET A 57 13.50 -6.56 -3.97
N PRO A 58 12.50 -5.76 -3.53
CA PRO A 58 12.65 -4.89 -2.36
C PRO A 58 13.07 -5.68 -1.12
N GLU A 59 14.08 -5.19 -0.40
CA GLU A 59 14.40 -5.73 0.92
C GLU A 59 13.68 -4.91 1.98
N ILE A 60 12.94 -5.59 2.85
CA ILE A 60 12.26 -4.95 3.99
C ILE A 60 13.15 -5.16 5.21
N GLU A 61 13.58 -4.05 5.81
CA GLU A 61 14.35 -4.11 7.06
C GLU A 61 13.55 -4.79 8.18
N PRO A 62 14.19 -5.56 9.08
CA PRO A 62 13.50 -6.19 10.20
C PRO A 62 12.75 -5.15 11.05
N VAL A 63 11.45 -5.35 11.23
CA VAL A 63 10.60 -4.51 12.08
C VAL A 63 10.36 -5.22 13.40
N GLU A 64 10.46 -4.48 14.50
CA GLU A 64 10.29 -5.05 15.84
C GLU A 64 8.91 -5.70 15.99
N ASN A 65 8.88 -6.90 16.59
CA ASN A 65 7.66 -7.67 16.88
C ASN A 65 6.84 -8.12 15.66
N LEU A 66 7.38 -7.96 14.44
CA LEU A 66 6.78 -8.42 13.20
C LEU A 66 7.67 -9.46 12.51
N ASP A 67 7.02 -10.46 11.93
CA ASP A 67 7.62 -11.38 10.98
C ASP A 67 7.11 -10.99 9.58
N ILE A 68 8.04 -10.70 8.68
CA ILE A 68 7.76 -10.24 7.31
C ILE A 68 8.58 -11.11 6.36
N GLN A 69 7.90 -11.88 5.52
CA GLN A 69 8.54 -12.84 4.63
C GLN A 69 8.02 -12.73 3.19
N PRO A 70 8.89 -12.83 2.18
CA PRO A 70 8.48 -12.98 0.80
C PRO A 70 7.47 -14.12 0.61
N SER A 71 6.34 -13.84 -0.04
CA SER A 71 5.34 -14.85 -0.43
C SER A 71 5.73 -15.57 -1.74
N GLY A 72 6.61 -14.96 -2.55
CA GLY A 72 7.02 -15.45 -3.86
C GLY A 72 8.49 -15.20 -4.20
N ARG A 73 8.90 -15.63 -5.40
CA ARG A 73 10.30 -15.50 -5.89
C ARG A 73 10.55 -14.24 -6.73
N GLY A 74 9.53 -13.42 -6.96
CA GLY A 74 9.62 -12.26 -7.84
C GLY A 74 8.25 -11.60 -8.00
N PRO A 75 8.18 -10.50 -8.77
CA PRO A 75 6.97 -9.72 -8.87
C PRO A 75 5.93 -10.41 -9.77
N ARG A 76 4.66 -10.27 -9.42
CA ARG A 76 3.57 -10.43 -10.40
C ARG A 76 3.52 -9.20 -11.29
N VAL A 77 3.39 -9.37 -12.59
CA VAL A 77 3.32 -8.27 -13.54
C VAL A 77 1.88 -8.05 -14.00
N ASN A 78 1.36 -6.85 -13.73
CA ASN A 78 0.04 -6.42 -14.15
C ASN A 78 0.14 -5.41 -15.29
N MET A 79 -0.86 -5.40 -16.18
CA MET A 79 -1.00 -4.39 -17.24
C MET A 79 -1.93 -3.27 -16.76
N LEU A 80 -1.39 -2.06 -16.60
CA LEU A 80 -2.17 -0.86 -16.30
C LEU A 80 -2.65 -0.16 -17.59
N PRO A 81 -3.72 0.67 -17.50
CA PRO A 81 -4.12 1.53 -18.59
C PRO A 81 -2.96 2.37 -19.14
N GLY A 82 -2.94 2.59 -20.45
CA GLY A 82 -1.87 3.34 -21.11
C GLY A 82 -0.61 2.53 -21.40
N ARG A 83 -0.71 1.19 -21.44
CA ARG A 83 0.41 0.26 -21.75
C ARG A 83 1.56 0.38 -20.75
N ARG A 84 1.23 0.67 -19.50
CA ARG A 84 2.19 0.71 -18.38
C ARG A 84 2.16 -0.65 -17.69
N LEU A 85 3.33 -1.11 -17.26
CA LEU A 85 3.43 -2.31 -16.44
C LEU A 85 3.45 -1.90 -14.96
N GLU A 86 2.91 -2.76 -14.12
CA GLU A 86 3.03 -2.70 -12.67
C GLU A 86 3.67 -4.00 -12.20
N HIS A 87 4.72 -3.89 -11.40
CA HIS A 87 5.44 -5.01 -10.78
C HIS A 87 5.06 -5.06 -9.31
N VAL A 88 4.36 -6.11 -8.87
CA VAL A 88 3.84 -6.28 -7.51
C VAL A 88 4.60 -7.38 -6.78
N PHE A 89 5.28 -7.03 -5.70
CA PHE A 89 5.96 -7.95 -4.80
C PHE A 89 5.07 -8.23 -3.58
N GLU A 90 4.95 -9.50 -3.23
CA GLU A 90 4.07 -9.96 -2.16
C GLU A 90 4.86 -10.46 -0.96
N TYR A 91 4.45 -10.03 0.22
CA TYR A 91 5.00 -10.43 1.51
C TYR A 91 3.86 -10.88 2.44
N ILE A 92 4.14 -11.88 3.26
CA ILE A 92 3.29 -12.24 4.39
C ILE A 92 3.79 -11.50 5.61
N VAL A 93 2.87 -10.82 6.30
CA VAL A 93 3.13 -10.09 7.54
C VAL A 93 2.29 -10.70 8.65
N ASN A 94 2.92 -10.99 9.78
CA ASN A 94 2.24 -11.39 11.01
C ASN A 94 2.99 -10.89 12.25
N GLY A 95 2.28 -10.84 13.38
CA GLY A 95 2.86 -10.42 14.65
C GLY A 95 2.02 -10.90 15.83
N TYR A 96 2.63 -10.88 17.02
CA TYR A 96 1.98 -11.32 18.25
C TYR A 96 1.78 -10.19 19.27
N GLU A 97 2.57 -9.13 19.17
CA GLU A 97 2.47 -7.98 20.07
C GLU A 97 1.26 -7.13 19.70
N THR A 98 0.37 -6.88 20.66
CA THR A 98 -0.84 -6.10 20.43
C THR A 98 -0.55 -4.61 20.52
N GLY A 99 -1.21 -3.80 19.70
CA GLY A 99 -1.04 -2.36 19.65
C GLY A 99 -0.92 -1.83 18.23
N LYS A 100 -0.52 -0.58 18.10
CA LYS A 100 -0.23 0.06 16.81
C LYS A 100 1.18 -0.32 16.37
N HIS A 101 1.31 -0.59 15.07
CA HIS A 101 2.55 -0.96 14.42
C HIS A 101 2.76 -0.12 13.18
N THR A 102 4.02 0.06 12.80
CA THR A 102 4.40 0.80 11.60
C THR A 102 5.45 0.02 10.83
N ILE A 103 5.16 -0.29 9.57
CA ILE A 103 6.19 -0.69 8.62
C ILE A 103 6.79 0.61 8.07
N PRO A 104 8.10 0.85 8.21
CA PRO A 104 8.74 2.05 7.70
C PRO A 104 8.66 2.10 6.17
N ALA A 105 8.97 3.26 5.60
CA ALA A 105 9.09 3.41 4.15
C ALA A 105 10.09 2.39 3.60
N VAL A 106 9.67 1.62 2.58
CA VAL A 106 10.51 0.61 1.94
C VAL A 106 11.18 1.24 0.73
N GLU A 107 12.51 1.06 0.63
CA GLU A 107 13.29 1.50 -0.52
C GLU A 107 13.21 0.48 -1.65
N VAL A 108 12.98 0.98 -2.87
CA VAL A 108 12.94 0.19 -4.09
C VAL A 108 13.80 0.87 -5.15
N MET A 109 14.78 0.14 -5.66
CA MET A 109 15.67 0.59 -6.73
C MET A 109 14.97 0.47 -8.09
N VAL A 110 14.87 1.58 -8.81
CA VAL A 110 14.27 1.66 -10.14
C VAL A 110 15.24 2.39 -11.08
N ARG A 111 15.86 1.66 -12.01
CA ARG A 111 16.89 2.21 -12.93
C ARG A 111 18.06 2.86 -12.19
N GLY A 112 18.50 2.27 -11.09
CA GLY A 112 19.57 2.78 -10.23
C GLY A 112 19.19 4.00 -9.40
N VAL A 113 17.90 4.36 -9.34
CA VAL A 113 17.40 5.46 -8.51
C VAL A 113 16.53 4.90 -7.38
N PRO A 114 16.82 5.21 -6.11
CA PRO A 114 15.97 4.79 -5.00
C PRO A 114 14.64 5.52 -5.03
N THR A 115 13.57 4.78 -4.80
CA THR A 115 12.20 5.27 -4.60
C THR A 115 11.69 4.72 -3.28
N LEU A 116 10.84 5.47 -2.57
CA LEU A 116 10.34 5.08 -1.26
C LEU A 116 8.83 4.92 -1.30
N THR A 117 8.32 3.90 -0.60
CA THR A 117 6.90 3.81 -0.27
C THR A 117 6.56 4.81 0.85
N GLU A 118 5.28 5.05 1.07
CA GLU A 118 4.83 5.66 2.33
C GLU A 118 4.94 4.62 3.46
N PRO A 119 5.20 5.04 4.72
CA PRO A 119 5.07 4.18 5.89
C PRO A 119 3.64 3.65 6.02
N LEU A 120 3.50 2.40 6.46
CA LEU A 120 2.20 1.77 6.66
C LEU A 120 1.90 1.58 8.14
N GLU A 121 0.79 2.14 8.59
CA GLU A 121 0.28 1.98 9.94
C GLU A 121 -0.83 0.92 9.98
N PHE A 122 -0.80 0.08 11.02
CA PHE A 122 -1.82 -0.93 11.26
C PHE A 122 -1.90 -1.27 12.75
N MET A 123 -2.90 -2.05 13.14
CA MET A 123 -3.12 -2.44 14.53
C MET A 123 -3.23 -3.95 14.66
N ILE A 124 -2.53 -4.51 15.65
CA ILE A 124 -2.73 -5.90 16.10
C ILE A 124 -3.58 -5.86 17.37
N PHE A 125 -4.71 -6.57 17.41
CA PHE A 125 -5.59 -6.63 18.57
C PHE A 125 -5.62 -8.02 19.20
N ASN A 126 -6.03 -8.09 20.47
CA ASN A 126 -6.17 -9.38 21.16
C ASN A 126 -7.48 -10.06 20.74
N PRO A 127 -7.45 -11.26 20.10
CA PRO A 127 -8.67 -11.96 19.70
C PRO A 127 -9.59 -12.32 20.88
N ASP A 128 -9.08 -12.39 22.10
CA ASP A 128 -9.89 -12.65 23.30
C ASP A 128 -10.89 -11.51 23.60
N ASP A 129 -10.66 -10.31 23.05
CA ASP A 129 -11.55 -9.16 23.19
C ASP A 129 -12.78 -9.24 22.27
N LEU A 130 -12.82 -10.23 21.36
CA LEU A 130 -13.93 -10.43 20.43
C LEU A 130 -15.20 -10.83 21.18
N GLN A 131 -16.29 -10.12 20.89
CA GLN A 131 -17.61 -10.47 21.38
C GLN A 131 -18.23 -11.49 20.44
N PHE A 132 -18.44 -12.70 20.97
CA PHE A 132 -19.06 -13.78 20.21
C PHE A 132 -20.58 -13.72 20.33
N SER A 133 -21.24 -13.93 19.19
CA SER A 133 -22.68 -14.04 19.05
C SER A 133 -23.03 -15.39 18.45
N GLU A 134 -24.29 -15.78 18.60
CA GLU A 134 -24.84 -17.01 18.02
C GLU A 134 -25.97 -16.67 17.05
N VAL A 135 -26.05 -17.41 15.95
CA VAL A 135 -27.17 -17.36 15.01
C VAL A 135 -27.63 -18.78 14.69
N GLU A 136 -28.94 -18.99 14.64
CA GLU A 136 -29.51 -20.25 14.16
C GLU A 136 -29.71 -20.18 12.65
N TYR A 137 -29.11 -21.12 11.92
CA TYR A 137 -29.29 -21.28 10.47
C TYR A 137 -29.48 -22.75 10.13
N ASN A 138 -30.56 -23.08 9.44
CA ASN A 138 -30.93 -24.46 9.08
C ASN A 138 -30.90 -25.44 10.28
N GLY A 139 -31.38 -24.99 11.45
CA GLY A 139 -31.42 -25.79 12.68
C GLY A 139 -30.04 -26.04 13.31
N ARG A 140 -29.00 -25.32 12.88
CA ARG A 140 -27.66 -25.36 13.46
C ARG A 140 -27.34 -24.03 14.14
N ILE A 141 -26.77 -24.09 15.33
CA ILE A 141 -26.23 -22.91 16.01
C ILE A 141 -24.84 -22.64 15.46
N ILE A 142 -24.65 -21.44 14.93
CA ILE A 142 -23.39 -20.94 14.42
C ILE A 142 -22.90 -19.89 15.40
N ARG A 143 -21.72 -20.11 15.98
CA ARG A 143 -21.02 -19.12 16.79
C ARG A 143 -20.09 -18.30 15.91
N TYR A 144 -20.21 -16.99 15.93
CA TYR A 144 -19.37 -16.07 15.16
C TYR A 144 -18.94 -14.89 16.03
N ALA A 145 -17.92 -14.17 15.60
CA ALA A 145 -17.59 -12.86 16.15
C ALA A 145 -17.47 -11.86 15.01
N SER A 146 -17.86 -10.61 15.26
CA SER A 146 -17.59 -9.51 14.33
C SER A 146 -16.79 -8.42 15.03
N SER A 147 -15.93 -7.77 14.27
CA SER A 147 -15.17 -6.62 14.75
C SER A 147 -15.28 -5.50 13.73
N PHE A 148 -15.67 -4.32 14.20
CA PHE A 148 -15.66 -3.07 13.44
C PHE A 148 -14.51 -2.22 13.98
N ARG A 149 -13.57 -1.83 13.13
CA ARG A 149 -12.40 -1.06 13.55
C ARG A 149 -12.10 0.11 12.63
N LEU A 150 -11.64 1.19 13.25
CA LEU A 150 -11.22 2.45 12.63
C LEU A 150 -9.78 2.73 13.05
N LEU A 151 -8.95 3.19 12.12
CA LEU A 151 -7.54 3.46 12.43
C LEU A 151 -7.40 4.79 13.17
N ASN A 152 -8.24 5.76 12.78
CA ASN A 152 -8.45 7.01 13.48
C ASN A 152 -9.68 6.91 14.41
N GLU A 153 -9.44 6.87 15.72
CA GLU A 153 -10.48 6.83 16.76
C GLU A 153 -11.11 8.21 17.04
N SER A 154 -10.54 9.29 16.49
CA SER A 154 -11.02 10.66 16.67
C SER A 154 -11.05 11.40 15.34
N PRO A 155 -11.90 10.98 14.39
CA PRO A 155 -12.05 11.65 13.11
C PRO A 155 -12.65 13.06 13.28
N TYR A 156 -12.29 13.98 12.40
CA TYR A 156 -12.89 15.31 12.34
C TYR A 156 -14.33 15.24 11.83
N GLU A 157 -15.12 16.26 12.14
CA GLU A 157 -16.48 16.37 11.61
C GLU A 157 -16.45 16.46 10.06
N ASN A 158 -17.26 15.64 9.38
CA ASN A 158 -17.29 15.47 7.93
C ASN A 158 -16.03 14.83 7.29
N GLU A 159 -15.13 14.25 8.10
CA GLU A 159 -14.03 13.43 7.60
C GLU A 159 -14.53 12.04 7.20
N THR A 160 -14.11 11.55 6.03
CA THR A 160 -14.36 10.16 5.63
C THR A 160 -13.21 9.30 6.13
N THR A 161 -13.48 8.36 7.03
CA THR A 161 -12.48 7.41 7.56
C THR A 161 -12.79 6.00 7.03
N PRO A 162 -11.79 5.28 6.50
CA PRO A 162 -11.99 3.88 6.12
C PRO A 162 -12.26 3.04 7.38
N ALA A 163 -13.29 2.20 7.29
CA ALA A 163 -13.63 1.22 8.31
C ALA A 163 -13.39 -0.18 7.81
N GLU A 164 -12.87 -1.05 8.68
CA GLU A 164 -12.73 -2.47 8.39
C GLU A 164 -13.71 -3.27 9.23
N ILE A 165 -14.41 -4.20 8.58
CA ILE A 165 -15.30 -5.16 9.23
C ILE A 165 -14.69 -6.54 9.03
N LYS A 166 -14.37 -7.21 10.13
CA LYS A 166 -13.96 -8.61 10.13
C LYS A 166 -15.05 -9.49 10.71
N LEU A 167 -15.33 -10.59 10.03
CA LEU A 167 -16.23 -11.64 10.48
C LEU A 167 -15.41 -12.92 10.72
N TYR A 168 -15.43 -13.40 11.95
CA TYR A 168 -14.79 -14.65 12.36
C TYR A 168 -15.84 -15.73 12.48
N VAL A 169 -15.71 -16.76 11.66
CA VAL A 169 -16.58 -17.94 11.65
C VAL A 169 -15.77 -19.20 11.94
N PRO A 170 -16.39 -20.28 12.44
CA PRO A 170 -15.71 -21.54 12.65
C PRO A 170 -15.25 -22.14 11.32
N ASP A 171 -14.08 -22.77 11.31
CA ASP A 171 -13.45 -23.44 10.14
C ASP A 171 -14.38 -24.45 9.44
N GLN A 172 -15.32 -25.03 10.18
CA GLN A 172 -16.29 -26.01 9.67
C GLN A 172 -17.41 -25.40 8.80
N MET A 173 -17.50 -24.07 8.71
CA MET A 173 -18.42 -23.39 7.80
C MET A 173 -17.73 -23.09 6.48
N ILE A 174 -17.87 -23.99 5.51
CA ILE A 174 -17.60 -23.66 4.11
C ILE A 174 -18.70 -22.70 3.68
N VAL A 175 -18.33 -21.44 3.43
CA VAL A 175 -19.20 -20.49 2.72
C VAL A 175 -19.13 -20.87 1.25
N GLU A 176 -20.17 -21.50 0.73
CA GLU A 176 -20.34 -21.63 -0.72
C GLU A 176 -20.78 -20.26 -1.26
N ASP A 177 -20.02 -19.72 -2.22
CA ASP A 177 -20.32 -18.46 -2.93
C ASP A 177 -21.61 -18.54 -3.78
#